data_AF-A0A8S3CFA1-F1
#
_entry.id   AF-A0A8S3CFA1-F1
#
_cell.length_a   1.000
_cell.length_b   1.000
_cell.length_c   1.000
_cell.angle_alpha   90.00
_cell.angle_beta   90.00
_cell.angle_gamma   90.00
#
_symmetry.space_group_name_H-M   'P 1'
#
loop_
_entity.id
_entity.type
_entity.pdbx_description
1 polymer ?
#
loop_
_entity_poly.entity_id
_entity_poly.type
_entity_poly.pdbx_seq_one_letter_code
_entity_poly.pdbx_strand_id
1 'polypeptide(L)' 'MNPNYQEFRFPQIKAHPWHKVFRNRTPPMAIDLVCRLLDYTPLTRLTPLEACVHAFFDELR' A
#
# COMPACT_ATOMS: atom_id res chain seq x y z
N MET A 1 -6.59 -2.51 -12.11
CA MET A 1 -6.48 -1.67 -13.32
C MET A 1 -7.44 -2.20 -14.38
N ASN A 2 -7.99 -1.33 -15.24
CA ASN A 2 -9.08 -1.68 -16.17
C ASN A 2 -8.51 -2.04 -17.56
N PRO A 3 -8.67 -3.29 -18.04
CA PRO A 3 -8.21 -3.72 -19.37
C PRO A 3 -8.84 -2.96 -20.54
N ASN A 4 -10.04 -2.39 -20.32
CA ASN A 4 -10.77 -1.63 -21.33
C ASN A 4 -10.39 -0.13 -21.33
N TYR A 5 -9.43 0.27 -20.50
CA TYR A 5 -8.99 1.66 -20.42
C TYR A 5 -8.08 2.00 -21.60
N GLN A 6 -8.57 2.84 -22.51
CA GLN A 6 -7.79 3.35 -23.64
C GLN A 6 -6.74 4.35 -23.17
N GLU A 7 -5.58 4.37 -23.83
CA GLU A 7 -4.40 5.13 -23.40
C GLU A 7 -4.69 6.62 -23.17
N PHE A 8 -4.69 7.02 -21.91
CA PHE A 8 -4.59 8.42 -21.51
C PHE A 8 -3.12 8.72 -21.19
N ARG A 9 -2.55 9.75 -21.82
CA ARG A 9 -1.18 10.19 -21.53
C ARG A 9 -1.16 10.95 -20.21
N PHE A 10 -0.85 10.26 -19.13
CA PHE A 10 -0.54 10.89 -17.86
C PHE A 10 0.89 11.46 -17.88
N PRO A 11 1.14 12.57 -17.17
CA PRO A 11 2.51 12.94 -16.83
C PRO A 11 3.17 11.79 -16.04
N GLN A 12 4.42 11.50 -16.33
CA GLN A 12 5.18 10.52 -15.56
C GLN A 12 5.57 11.12 -14.21
N ILE A 13 4.87 10.71 -13.15
CA ILE A 13 5.14 11.12 -11.78
C ILE A 13 5.91 9.99 -11.09
N LYS A 14 7.05 10.30 -10.48
CA LYS A 14 7.81 9.34 -9.67
C LYS A 14 7.05 9.06 -8.37
N ALA A 15 7.07 7.79 -7.95
CA ALA A 15 6.50 7.40 -6.67
C ALA A 15 7.11 8.21 -5.52
N HIS A 16 6.26 8.79 -4.69
CA HIS A 16 6.72 9.46 -3.48
C HIS A 16 7.04 8.40 -2.41
N PRO A 17 8.20 8.45 -1.74
CA PRO A 17 8.53 7.46 -0.73
C PRO A 17 7.52 7.47 0.43
N TRP A 18 7.00 6.31 0.81
CA TRP A 18 5.99 6.19 1.86
C TRP A 18 6.39 6.81 3.19
N HIS A 19 7.66 6.69 3.60
CA HIS A 19 8.16 7.30 4.84
C HIS A 19 8.14 8.85 4.83
N LYS A 20 7.96 9.48 3.67
CA LYS A 20 7.77 10.94 3.53
C LYS A 20 6.31 11.36 3.43
N VAL A 21 5.40 10.41 3.10
CA VAL A 21 3.95 10.63 3.13
C VAL A 21 3.46 10.76 4.57
N PHE A 22 4.04 9.96 5.48
CA PHE A 22 3.65 9.91 6.88
C PHE A 22 4.52 10.81 7.78
N ARG A 23 4.00 11.15 8.96
CA ARG A 23 4.73 11.91 10.00
C ARG A 23 5.90 11.10 10.59
N ASN A 24 6.91 11.79 11.12
CA ASN A 24 8.19 11.25 11.65
C ASN A 24 8.08 10.24 12.83
N ARG A 25 6.89 9.80 13.22
CA ARG A 25 6.67 8.82 14.31
C ARG A 25 5.61 7.76 13.95
N THR A 26 5.28 7.63 12.68
CA THR A 26 4.41 6.54 12.25
C THR A 26 5.16 5.22 12.36
N PRO A 27 4.60 4.19 13.01
CA PRO A 27 5.26 2.90 13.15
C PRO A 27 5.64 2.31 11.78
N PRO A 28 6.87 1.79 11.60
CA PRO A 28 7.29 1.20 10.32
C PRO A 28 6.36 0.10 9.83
N MET A 29 5.83 -0.73 10.74
CA MET A 29 4.87 -1.80 10.41
C MET A 29 3.52 -1.27 9.92
N ALA A 30 3.10 -0.08 10.37
CA ALA A 30 1.89 0.56 9.85
C ALA A 30 2.11 1.02 8.41
N ILE A 31 3.28 1.60 8.13
CA ILE A 31 3.66 2.03 6.79
C ILE A 31 3.73 0.82 5.85
N ASP A 32 4.37 -0.26 6.29
CA ASP A 32 4.48 -1.51 5.52
C ASP A 32 3.11 -2.11 5.17
N LEU A 33 2.21 -2.21 6.16
CA LEU A 33 0.84 -2.68 5.93
C LEU A 33 0.13 -1.85 4.86
N VAL A 34 0.22 -0.52 4.94
CA VAL A 34 -0.41 0.38 3.96
C VAL A 34 0.22 0.21 2.58
N CYS A 35 1.55 0.05 2.48
CA CYS A 35 2.24 -0.19 1.21
C CYS A 35 1.69 -1.45 0.51
N ARG A 36 1.43 -2.51 1.28
CA ARG A 36 0.93 -3.80 0.76
C ARG A 36 -0.56 -3.81 0.46
N LEU A 37 -1.33 -2.88 1.01
CA LEU A 37 -2.76 -2.71 0.70
C LEU A 37 -2.98 -1.81 -0.52
N LEU A 38 -2.20 -0.73 -0.65
CA LEU A 38 -2.37 0.30 -1.67
C LEU A 38 -1.52 0.05 -2.91
N ASP A 39 -1.67 -1.15 -3.50
CA ASP A 39 -1.04 -1.50 -4.78
C ASP A 39 -2.00 -1.25 -5.96
N TYR A 40 -1.47 -0.76 -7.08
CA TYR A 40 -2.23 -0.62 -8.32
C TYR A 40 -2.66 -1.97 -8.90
N THR A 41 -1.82 -2.98 -8.75
CA THR A 41 -2.08 -4.34 -9.21
C THR A 41 -3.02 -5.03 -8.22
N PRO A 42 -4.26 -5.37 -8.60
CA PRO A 42 -5.23 -5.87 -7.62
C PRO A 42 -4.82 -7.20 -6.96
N LEU A 43 -4.07 -8.04 -7.68
CA LEU A 43 -3.68 -9.38 -7.24
C LEU A 43 -2.49 -9.38 -6.26
N THR A 44 -1.74 -8.28 -6.15
CA THR A 44 -0.60 -8.18 -5.21
C THR A 44 -1.02 -7.65 -3.85
N ARG A 45 -2.25 -7.14 -3.72
CA ARG A 45 -2.79 -6.63 -2.47
C ARG A 45 -2.99 -7.75 -1.48
N LEU A 46 -2.77 -7.44 -0.20
CA LEU A 46 -3.15 -8.34 0.88
C LEU A 46 -4.65 -8.66 0.84
N THR A 47 -4.98 -9.92 1.02
CA THR A 47 -6.34 -10.33 1.36
C THR A 47 -6.68 -9.87 2.79
N PRO A 48 -7.98 -9.79 3.15
CA PRO A 48 -8.37 -9.37 4.49
C PRO A 48 -7.76 -10.23 5.60
N LEU A 49 -7.72 -11.55 5.42
CA LEU A 49 -7.17 -12.45 6.43
C LEU A 49 -5.65 -12.30 6.58
N GLU A 50 -4.93 -12.13 5.47
CA GLU A 50 -3.49 -11.84 5.50
C GLU A 50 -3.17 -10.50 6.17
N ALA A 51 -4.02 -9.48 5.96
CA ALA A 51 -3.90 -8.21 6.66
C ALA A 51 -4.13 -8.35 8.17
N CYS A 52 -5.10 -9.16 8.60
CA CYS A 52 -5.34 -9.42 10.02
C CYS A 52 -4.18 -10.13 10.74
N VAL A 53 -3.35 -10.89 10.01
CA VAL A 53 -2.16 -11.56 10.58
C VAL A 53 -0.87 -10.75 10.39
N HIS A 54 -0.97 -9.50 9.94
CA HIS A 54 0.18 -8.63 9.76
C HIS A 54 0.81 -8.25 11.11
N ALA A 55 2.15 -8.16 11.16
CA ALA A 55 2.92 -7.83 12.37
C ALA A 55 2.55 -6.48 13.00
N PHE A 56 1.87 -5.61 12.26
CA PHE A 56 1.33 -4.37 12.80
C PHE A 56 0.29 -4.62 13.91
N PHE A 57 -0.44 -5.74 13.86
CA PHE A 57 -1.47 -6.11 14.81
C PHE A 57 -1.00 -7.08 15.90
N ASP A 58 0.31 -7.35 16.00
CA ASP A 58 0.84 -8.29 17.00
C ASP A 58 0.57 -7.85 18.44
N GLU A 59 0.47 -6.54 18.71
CA GLU A 59 0.09 -6.00 20.04
C GLU A 59 -1.33 -6.37 20.47
N LEU A 60 -2.19 -6.77 19.53
CA LEU A 60 -3.57 -7.18 19.81
C LEU A 60 -3.70 -8.68 20.12
N ARG A 61 -2.60 -9.44 20.07
CA ARG A 61 -2.55 -10.90 20.28
C ARG A 61 -2.05 -11.22 21.68
#